data_AF-A0A7S0L760-F1
#
_entry.id   AF-A0A7S0L760-F1
#
_cell.length_a   1.000
_cell.length_b   1.000
_cell.length_c   1.000
_cell.angle_alpha   90.00
_cell.angle_beta   90.00
_cell.angle_gamma   90.00
#
_symmetry.space_group_name_H-M   'P 1'
#
loop_
_entity.id
_entity.type
_entity.pdbx_description
1 polymer ?
#
loop_
_entity_poly.entity_id
_entity_poly.type
_entity_poly.pdbx_seq_one_letter_code
_entity_poly.pdbx_strand_id
1 'polypeptide(L)'
;FFSGEAPVSREKLGPFTSRISHVLCAVPPLSGSDRVLAHHKQLLQHGLPMLQWMGYLSSASVYAQSDDWIDERSAVQPPTALGRVHLLAEGEWGALSAARRVPLNVFRLARLYGPGLGPPRPHRGRG
;
A
#
# COMPACT_ATOMS: atom_id res chain seq x y z
N PHE A 1 13.28 -3.11 11.06
CA PHE A 1 11.86 -2.67 11.07
C PHE A 1 11.81 -1.23 10.60
N PHE A 2 10.82 -0.87 9.78
CA PHE A 2 10.59 0.48 9.27
C PHE A 2 9.42 1.10 10.03
N SER A 3 9.63 2.23 10.71
CA SER A 3 8.61 2.90 11.51
C SER A 3 7.80 3.95 10.75
N GLY A 4 8.21 4.30 9.53
CA GLY A 4 7.63 5.41 8.78
C GLY A 4 8.26 6.77 9.06
N GLU A 5 9.18 6.90 10.02
CA GLU A 5 9.80 8.19 10.38
C GLU A 5 11.17 8.42 9.71
N ALA A 6 11.86 7.34 9.35
CA ALA A 6 13.18 7.39 8.74
C ALA A 6 13.38 6.19 7.80
N PRO A 7 14.22 6.31 6.75
CA PRO A 7 14.55 5.17 5.91
C PRO A 7 15.18 4.05 6.73
N VAL A 8 15.02 2.81 6.28
CA VAL A 8 15.75 1.69 6.87
C VAL A 8 17.24 1.90 6.62
N SER A 9 18.05 1.76 7.67
CA SER A 9 19.47 2.09 7.60
C SER A 9 20.22 1.26 6.55
N ARG A 10 21.23 1.88 5.92
CA ARG A 10 22.08 1.23 4.92
C ARG A 10 22.80 0.01 5.46
N GLU A 11 23.18 0.02 6.73
CA GLU A 11 23.79 -1.14 7.41
C GLU A 11 22.86 -2.36 7.42
N LYS A 12 21.54 -2.14 7.56
CA LYS A 12 20.54 -3.22 7.61
C LYS A 12 20.14 -3.73 6.22
N LEU A 13 19.98 -2.83 5.26
CA LEU A 13 19.53 -3.19 3.89
C LEU A 13 20.68 -3.51 2.94
N GLY A 14 21.81 -2.82 3.07
CA GLY A 14 22.94 -2.82 2.15
C GLY A 14 23.46 -4.22 1.78
N PRO A 15 23.65 -5.14 2.73
CA PRO A 15 24.11 -6.49 2.43
C PRO A 15 23.17 -7.30 1.52
N PHE A 16 21.93 -6.86 1.34
CA PHE A 16 20.88 -7.58 0.63
C PHE A 16 20.42 -6.92 -0.67
N THR A 17 20.77 -5.65 -0.92
CA THR A 17 20.23 -4.89 -2.06
C THR A 17 20.52 -5.54 -3.41
N SER A 18 21.67 -6.19 -3.56
CA SER A 18 22.07 -6.90 -4.78
C SER A 18 21.24 -8.14 -5.08
N ARG A 19 20.52 -8.71 -4.09
CA ARG A 19 19.77 -9.97 -4.22
C ARG A 19 18.25 -9.85 -4.07
N ILE A 20 17.74 -8.66 -3.79
CA ILE A 20 16.29 -8.43 -3.71
C ILE A 20 15.71 -8.45 -5.12
N SER A 21 14.89 -9.47 -5.40
CA SER A 21 14.18 -9.60 -6.67
C SER A 21 12.72 -9.16 -6.61
N HIS A 22 12.11 -9.16 -5.42
CA HIS A 22 10.70 -8.85 -5.22
C HIS A 22 10.53 -7.91 -4.02
N VAL A 23 9.68 -6.90 -4.16
CA VAL A 23 9.30 -5.98 -3.08
C VAL A 23 7.78 -6.02 -2.92
N LEU A 24 7.30 -6.20 -1.69
CA LEU A 24 5.89 -6.04 -1.33
C LEU A 24 5.77 -4.93 -0.30
N CYS A 25 5.02 -3.87 -0.62
CA CYS A 25 4.68 -2.82 0.33
C CYS A 25 3.30 -3.10 0.94
N ALA A 26 3.30 -3.36 2.25
CA ALA A 26 2.11 -3.54 3.07
C ALA A 26 1.86 -2.36 4.03
N VAL A 27 2.66 -1.29 3.92
CA VAL A 27 2.53 -0.11 4.77
C VAL A 27 1.45 0.79 4.14
N PRO A 28 0.34 1.08 4.86
CA PRO A 28 -0.67 1.96 4.31
C PRO A 28 -0.13 3.39 4.20
N PRO A 29 -0.58 4.15 3.19
CA PRO A 29 -0.25 5.56 3.10
C PRO A 29 -0.94 6.29 4.26
N LEU A 30 -0.26 7.28 4.83
CA LEU A 30 -0.73 8.04 5.99
C LEU A 30 -0.69 9.53 5.65
N SER A 31 -1.71 10.27 6.10
CA SER A 31 -1.75 11.74 5.98
C SER A 31 -1.53 12.27 4.55
N GLY A 32 -1.97 11.53 3.54
CA GLY A 32 -1.86 11.95 2.14
C GLY A 32 -0.54 11.61 1.44
N SER A 33 0.36 10.85 2.07
CA SER A 33 1.60 10.42 1.43
C SER A 33 1.95 8.95 1.70
N ASP A 34 2.58 8.30 0.73
CA ASP A 34 3.23 7.01 0.93
C ASP A 34 4.63 7.22 1.52
N ARG A 35 4.77 6.97 2.83
CA ARG A 35 6.04 7.14 3.54
C ARG A 35 7.11 6.14 3.09
N VAL A 36 6.74 4.98 2.56
CA VAL A 36 7.72 4.05 2.00
C VAL A 36 8.35 4.67 0.76
N LEU A 37 7.54 5.20 -0.16
CA LEU A 37 8.03 5.90 -1.34
C LEU A 37 8.80 7.17 -0.96
N ALA A 38 8.29 7.98 -0.03
CA ALA A 38 8.99 9.19 0.43
C ALA A 38 10.43 8.91 0.89
N HIS A 39 10.65 7.80 1.59
CA HIS A 39 11.97 7.44 2.11
C HIS A 39 12.82 6.52 1.21
N HIS A 40 12.20 5.72 0.34
CA HIS A 40 12.90 4.65 -0.39
C HIS A 40 12.73 4.70 -1.90
N LYS A 41 12.10 5.73 -2.47
CA LYS A 41 11.93 5.85 -3.93
C LYS A 41 13.25 5.71 -4.69
N GLN A 42 14.33 6.38 -4.27
CA GLN A 42 15.63 6.26 -4.92
C GLN A 42 16.21 4.84 -4.85
N LEU A 43 16.06 4.16 -3.70
CA LEU A 43 16.49 2.77 -3.53
C LEU A 43 15.71 1.84 -4.47
N LEU A 44 14.38 1.99 -4.54
CA LEU A 44 13.52 1.17 -5.39
C LEU A 44 13.77 1.44 -6.89
N GLN A 45 14.04 2.70 -7.25
CA GLN A 45 14.34 3.10 -8.63
C GLN A 45 15.71 2.62 -9.11
N HIS A 46 16.74 2.69 -8.26
CA HIS A 46 18.12 2.56 -8.73
C HIS A 46 19.00 1.61 -7.91
N GLY A 47 18.65 1.34 -6.66
CA GLY A 47 19.52 0.62 -5.72
C GLY A 47 19.28 -0.88 -5.62
N LEU A 48 18.28 -1.43 -6.33
CA LEU A 48 17.96 -2.86 -6.35
C LEU A 48 18.18 -3.44 -7.76
N PRO A 49 19.40 -3.89 -8.12
CA PRO A 49 19.73 -4.30 -9.48
C PRO A 49 18.95 -5.55 -9.96
N MET A 50 18.66 -6.49 -9.05
CA MET A 50 17.92 -7.72 -9.36
C MET A 50 16.40 -7.58 -9.27
N LEU A 51 15.87 -6.38 -9.04
CA LEU A 51 14.43 -6.17 -8.87
C LEU A 51 13.67 -6.54 -10.16
N GLN A 52 12.77 -7.51 -10.03
CA GLN A 52 11.97 -8.10 -11.12
C GLN A 52 10.47 -7.89 -10.91
N TRP A 53 10.03 -7.55 -9.70
CA TRP A 53 8.62 -7.40 -9.39
C TRP A 53 8.36 -6.48 -8.19
N MET A 54 7.25 -5.74 -8.24
CA MET A 54 6.73 -4.97 -7.12
C MET A 54 5.26 -5.31 -6.84
N GLY A 55 4.91 -5.32 -5.56
CA GLY A 55 3.54 -5.43 -5.08
C GLY A 55 3.19 -4.29 -4.13
N TYR A 56 1.97 -3.80 -4.22
CA TYR A 56 1.43 -2.79 -3.31
C TYR A 56 0.07 -3.23 -2.76
N LEU A 57 -0.08 -3.25 -1.43
CA LEU A 57 -1.35 -3.52 -0.77
C LEU A 57 -2.13 -2.22 -0.62
N SER A 58 -3.12 -2.05 -1.49
CA SER A 58 -4.08 -0.95 -1.48
C SER A 58 -5.35 -1.36 -0.72
N SER A 59 -6.40 -0.55 -0.83
CA SER A 59 -7.68 -0.73 -0.17
C SER A 59 -8.81 -0.83 -1.18
N ALA A 60 -9.83 -1.65 -0.89
CA ALA A 60 -11.09 -1.66 -1.64
C ALA A 60 -11.85 -0.31 -1.54
N SER A 61 -11.46 0.60 -0.64
CA SER A 61 -12.04 1.95 -0.54
C SER A 61 -11.76 2.87 -1.73
N VAL A 62 -10.93 2.43 -2.69
CA VAL A 62 -10.69 3.14 -3.96
C VAL A 62 -11.84 3.02 -4.96
N TYR A 63 -12.71 2.01 -4.80
CA TYR A 63 -13.87 1.86 -5.67
C TYR A 63 -14.98 2.85 -5.32
N ALA A 64 -15.81 3.13 -6.32
CA ALA A 64 -17.08 3.83 -6.11
C ALA A 64 -17.96 3.05 -5.13
N GLN A 65 -18.79 3.75 -4.36
CA GLN A 65 -19.88 3.10 -3.64
C GLN A 65 -20.92 2.62 -4.65
N SER A 66 -21.39 1.38 -4.46
CA SER A 66 -22.43 0.75 -5.26
C SER A 66 -23.28 -0.13 -4.36
N ASP A 67 -24.57 -0.22 -4.67
CA ASP A 67 -25.48 -1.20 -4.07
C ASP A 67 -25.33 -2.59 -4.73
N ASP A 68 -24.63 -2.66 -5.88
CA ASP A 68 -24.30 -3.88 -6.61
C ASP A 68 -22.91 -4.44 -6.23
N TRP A 69 -22.59 -5.62 -6.77
CA TRP A 69 -21.27 -6.24 -6.63
C TRP A 69 -20.15 -5.35 -7.19
N ILE A 70 -19.06 -5.25 -6.44
CA ILE A 70 -17.84 -4.55 -6.83
C ILE A 70 -16.76 -5.60 -7.13
N ASP A 71 -16.09 -5.44 -8.27
CA ASP A 71 -14.98 -6.28 -8.74
C ASP A 71 -13.77 -5.41 -9.18
N GLU A 72 -12.71 -6.04 -9.71
CA GLU A 72 -11.50 -5.34 -10.15
C GLU A 72 -11.70 -4.44 -11.37
N ARG A 73 -12.82 -4.58 -12.09
CA ARG A 73 -13.19 -3.78 -13.26
C ARG A 73 -14.10 -2.61 -12.90
N SER A 74 -14.57 -2.57 -11.66
CA SER A 74 -15.46 -1.52 -11.16
C SER A 74 -14.79 -0.16 -11.14
N ALA A 75 -15.59 0.91 -11.26
CA ALA A 75 -15.10 2.27 -11.33
C ALA A 75 -14.28 2.66 -10.10
N VAL A 76 -13.09 3.22 -10.34
CA VAL A 76 -12.18 3.68 -9.29
C VAL A 76 -12.47 5.16 -9.00
N GLN A 77 -13.48 5.40 -8.17
CA GLN A 77 -13.95 6.74 -7.78
C GLN A 77 -14.16 6.81 -6.26
N PRO A 78 -13.08 6.95 -5.47
CA PRO A 78 -13.16 6.86 -4.02
C PRO A 78 -14.02 8.00 -3.42
N PRO A 79 -15.10 7.68 -2.69
CA PRO A 79 -15.93 8.71 -2.05
C PRO A 79 -15.25 9.29 -0.80
N THR A 80 -14.35 8.52 -0.17
CA THR A 80 -13.71 8.88 1.11
C THR A 80 -12.32 9.49 0.91
N ALA A 81 -11.89 10.30 1.89
CA ALA A 81 -10.52 10.81 1.92
C ALA A 81 -9.49 9.68 1.95
N LEU A 82 -9.73 8.62 2.75
CA LEU A 82 -8.86 7.46 2.81
C LEU A 82 -8.70 6.79 1.44
N GLY A 83 -9.80 6.56 0.73
CA GLY A 83 -9.77 5.97 -0.62
C GLY A 83 -8.99 6.84 -1.61
N ARG A 84 -9.13 8.18 -1.52
CA ARG A 84 -8.33 9.11 -2.35
C ARG A 84 -6.83 9.02 -2.05
N VAL A 85 -6.44 8.87 -0.79
CA VAL A 85 -5.03 8.69 -0.40
C VAL A 85 -4.47 7.37 -0.96
N HIS A 86 -5.24 6.28 -0.88
CA HIS A 86 -4.83 5.01 -1.50
C HIS A 86 -4.73 5.11 -3.02
N LEU A 87 -5.69 5.76 -3.69
CA LEU A 87 -5.65 5.95 -5.14
C LEU A 87 -4.43 6.78 -5.57
N LEU A 88 -4.07 7.81 -4.81
CA LEU A 88 -2.86 8.59 -5.06
C LEU A 88 -1.61 7.69 -4.97
N ALA A 89 -1.50 6.91 -3.90
CA ALA A 89 -0.38 5.99 -3.72
C ALA A 89 -0.32 4.91 -4.82
N GLU A 90 -1.46 4.35 -5.26
CA GLU A 90 -1.51 3.45 -6.42
C GLU A 90 -0.87 4.09 -7.66
N GLY A 91 -1.18 5.37 -7.92
CA GLY A 91 -0.58 6.14 -9.00
C GLY A 91 0.93 6.33 -8.84
N GLU A 92 1.41 6.65 -7.64
CA GLU A 92 2.84 6.83 -7.37
C GLU A 92 3.64 5.52 -7.55
N TRP A 93 3.11 4.39 -7.08
CA TRP A 93 3.68 3.07 -7.32
C TRP A 93 3.65 2.71 -8.81
N GLY A 94 2.57 3.04 -9.52
CA GLY A 94 2.47 2.86 -10.97
C GLY A 94 3.53 3.65 -11.74
N ALA A 95 3.74 4.92 -11.36
CA ALA A 95 4.78 5.76 -11.95
C ALA A 95 6.19 5.21 -11.67
N LEU A 96 6.44 4.71 -10.45
CA LEU A 96 7.68 4.02 -10.10
C LEU A 96 7.91 2.77 -10.96
N SER A 97 6.88 1.94 -11.12
CA SER A 97 6.90 0.74 -11.97
C SER A 97 7.22 1.06 -13.42
N ALA A 98 6.56 2.08 -13.99
CA ALA A 98 6.83 2.54 -15.35
C ALA A 98 8.28 3.02 -15.51
N ALA A 99 8.78 3.83 -14.57
CA ALA A 99 10.16 4.31 -14.58
C ALA A 99 11.19 3.18 -14.45
N ARG A 100 10.91 2.17 -13.60
CA ARG A 100 11.80 1.04 -13.35
C ARG A 100 11.70 -0.06 -14.40
N ARG A 101 10.63 -0.06 -15.21
CA ARG A 101 10.23 -1.11 -16.16
C ARG A 101 10.13 -2.48 -15.49
N VAL A 102 9.50 -2.51 -14.32
CA VAL A 102 9.28 -3.72 -13.52
C VAL A 102 7.78 -3.88 -13.29
N PRO A 103 7.20 -5.09 -13.47
CA PRO A 103 5.78 -5.31 -13.24
C PRO A 103 5.36 -4.92 -11.82
N LEU A 104 4.19 -4.28 -11.74
CA LEU A 104 3.52 -3.94 -10.50
C LEU A 104 2.18 -4.67 -10.42
N ASN A 105 1.94 -5.32 -9.29
CA ASN A 105 0.61 -5.79 -8.91
C ASN A 105 0.07 -4.97 -7.75
N VAL A 106 -1.10 -4.37 -7.94
CA VAL A 106 -1.84 -3.65 -6.90
C VAL A 106 -2.92 -4.58 -6.37
N PHE A 107 -2.87 -4.87 -5.07
CA PHE A 107 -3.83 -5.73 -4.38
C PHE A 107 -4.76 -4.87 -3.55
N ARG A 108 -6.02 -4.67 -3.99
CA ARG A 108 -7.02 -3.86 -3.29
C ARG A 108 -7.75 -4.72 -2.28
N LEU A 109 -7.39 -4.58 -1.00
CA LEU A 109 -7.91 -5.43 0.06
C LEU A 109 -9.16 -4.83 0.71
N ALA A 110 -10.18 -5.65 0.92
CA ALA A 110 -11.28 -5.33 1.84
C ALA A 110 -10.76 -5.27 3.28
N ARG A 111 -11.48 -4.59 4.18
CA ARG A 111 -11.13 -4.60 5.62
C ARG A 111 -11.07 -6.05 6.10
N LEU A 112 -9.93 -6.43 6.65
CA LEU A 112 -9.78 -7.71 7.33
C LEU A 112 -10.61 -7.64 8.63
N TYR A 113 -11.55 -8.58 8.77
CA TYR A 113 -12.33 -8.74 10.00
C TYR A 113 -11.56 -9.64 10.98
N GLY A 114 -11.58 -9.31 12.26
CA GLY A 114 -10.97 -10.10 13.32
C GLY A 114 -11.37 -9.60 14.72
N PRO A 115 -11.18 -10.40 15.79
CA PRO A 115 -11.50 -9.98 17.15
C PRO A 115 -10.80 -8.65 17.50
N GLY A 116 -11.57 -7.64 17.92
CA GLY A 116 -11.04 -6.31 18.26
C GLY A 116 -11.04 -5.27 17.13
N LEU A 117 -11.44 -5.62 15.90
CA LEU A 117 -11.46 -4.71 14.73
C LEU A 117 -12.87 -4.30 14.27
N GLY A 118 -13.91 -4.73 14.99
CA GLY A 118 -15.30 -4.32 14.77
C GLY A 118 -15.69 -3.12 15.64
N PRO A 119 -16.81 -2.43 15.32
CA PRO A 119 -17.35 -1.39 16.19
C PRO A 119 -17.57 -1.95 17.62
N PRO A 120 -17.37 -1.14 18.68
CA PRO A 120 -17.59 -1.59 20.04
C PRO A 120 -19.00 -2.17 20.16
N ARG A 121 -19.10 -3.38 20.74
CA ARG A 121 -20.40 -4.00 20.96
C ARG A 121 -21.23 -3.07 21.86
N PRO A 122 -22.51 -2.82 21.56
CA PRO A 122 -23.35 -2.03 22.44
C PRO A 122 -23.36 -2.69 23.82
N HIS A 123 -23.05 -1.91 24.86
CA HIS A 123 -23.18 -2.36 26.24
C HIS A 123 -24.64 -2.72 26.47
N ARG A 124 -24.95 -4.02 26.60
CA ARG A 124 -26.21 -4.44 27.20
C ARG A 124 -26.15 -4.04 28.67
N GLY A 125 -26.77 -2.91 29.00
CA GLY A 125 -27.11 -2.59 30.38
C GLY A 125 -27.89 -3.76 30.97
N ARG A 126 -27.36 -4.34 32.06
CA ARG A 126 -28.13 -5.27 32.88
C ARG A 126 -29.13 -4.42 33.67
N GLY A 127 -30.41 -4.64 33.42
CA GLY A 127 -31.46 -4.33 34.39
C GLY A 127 -31.42 -5.31 35.56
#